data_AF-A0A9D0Y4K9-F1
#
_entry.id   AF-A0A9D0Y4K9-F1
#
_cell.length_a   1.000
_cell.length_b   1.000
_cell.length_c   1.000
_cell.angle_alpha   90.00
_cell.angle_beta   90.00
_cell.angle_gamma   90.00
#
_symmetry.space_group_name_H-M   'P 1'
#
loop_
_entity.id
_entity.type
_entity.pdbx_description
1 polymer ?
#
loop_
_entity_poly.entity_id
_entity_poly.type
_entity_poly.pdbx_seq_one_letter_code
_entity_poly.pdbx_strand_id
1 'polypeptide(L)' 'MANFAEVSRSLLDDDAAIQIQNTNELFEKIIHLLGNEKRRHQLGENAHTNLKKYRGTVYKLLELLKPHLQ' A
#
# COMPACT_ATOMS: atom_id res chain seq x y z
N MET A 1 0.04 9.29 -13.82
CA MET A 1 0.78 9.08 -12.57
C MET A 1 -0.24 9.02 -11.45
N ALA A 2 -0.16 8.04 -10.54
CA ALA A 2 -1.08 8.00 -9.40
C ALA A 2 -0.64 9.03 -8.35
N ASN A 3 -1.57 9.86 -7.89
CA ASN A 3 -1.28 10.81 -6.80
C ASN A 3 -1.38 10.11 -5.43
N PHE A 4 -0.93 10.79 -4.37
CA PHE A 4 -0.95 10.22 -3.02
C PHE A 4 -2.35 9.76 -2.59
N ALA A 5 -3.39 10.55 -2.89
CA ALA A 5 -4.76 10.21 -2.50
C ALA A 5 -5.27 8.92 -3.17
N GLU A 6 -4.93 8.69 -4.44
CA GLU A 6 -5.28 7.46 -5.15
C GLU A 6 -4.56 6.24 -4.57
N VAL A 7 -3.28 6.37 -4.24
CA VAL A 7 -2.50 5.28 -3.62
C VAL A 7 -3.02 4.97 -2.22
N SER A 8 -3.29 6.00 -1.40
CA SER A 8 -3.86 5.82 -0.07
C SER A 8 -5.23 5.17 -0.11
N ARG A 9 -6.09 5.55 -1.06
CA ARG A 9 -7.41 4.95 -1.20
C ARG A 9 -7.31 3.48 -1.63
N SER A 10 -6.45 3.18 -2.61
CA SER A 10 -6.24 1.80 -3.04
C SER A 10 -5.70 0.90 -1.93
N LEU A 11 -4.83 1.41 -1.06
CA LEU A 11 -4.35 0.67 0.12
C LEU A 11 -5.48 0.37 1.12
N LEU A 12 -6.43 1.29 1.30
CA LEU A 12 -7.58 1.07 2.18
C LEU A 12 -8.56 0.07 1.56
N ASP A 13 -8.85 0.20 0.26
CA ASP A 13 -9.79 -0.66 -0.46
C ASP A 13 -9.30 -2.12 -0.51
N ASP A 14 -7.99 -2.34 -0.62
CA ASP A 14 -7.36 -3.67 -0.64
C ASP A 14 -7.09 -4.24 0.76
N ASP A 15 -7.57 -3.58 1.83
CA ASP A 15 -7.31 -3.99 3.22
C ASP A 15 -5.80 -4.15 3.48
N ALA A 16 -5.02 -3.21 2.96
CA ALA A 16 -3.56 -3.12 2.97
C ALA A 16 -3.04 -1.99 3.87
N ALA A 17 -3.93 -1.12 4.35
CA ALA A 17 -3.63 -0.09 5.33
C ALA A 17 -4.81 0.06 6.30
N ILE A 18 -4.52 0.66 7.45
CA ILE A 18 -5.55 1.02 8.44
C ILE A 18 -5.55 2.53 8.56
N GLN A 19 -6.69 3.17 8.30
CA GLN A 19 -6.87 4.58 8.56
C GLN A 19 -7.10 4.80 10.06
N ILE A 20 -6.37 5.73 10.65
CA ILE A 20 -6.45 6.08 12.06
C ILE A 20 -6.97 7.51 12.19
N GLN A 21 -8.01 7.71 13.00
CA GLN A 21 -8.65 9.01 13.19
C GLN A 21 -7.99 9.82 14.31
N ASN A 22 -7.38 9.15 15.29
CA ASN A 22 -6.77 9.79 16.45
C ASN A 22 -5.77 8.89 17.18
N THR A 23 -5.04 9.47 18.13
CA THR A 23 -4.00 8.80 18.91
C THR A 23 -4.52 7.62 19.73
N ASN A 24 -5.74 7.70 20.29
CA ASN A 24 -6.30 6.59 21.08
C ASN A 24 -6.54 5.38 20.19
N GLU A 25 -7.13 5.59 19.00
CA GLU A 25 -7.32 4.54 18.02
C GLU A 25 -5.99 3.93 17.55
N LEU A 26 -4.94 4.75 17.40
CA LEU A 26 -3.61 4.25 17.02
C LEU A 26 -3.14 3.14 17.97
N PHE A 27 -3.19 3.38 19.27
CA PHE A 27 -2.72 2.42 20.28
C PHE A 27 -3.55 1.12 20.25
N GLU A 28 -4.88 1.24 20.18
CA GLU A 28 -5.78 0.10 20.06
C GLU A 28 -5.45 -0.77 18.83
N LYS A 29 -5.22 -0.15 17.68
CA LYS A 29 -4.87 -0.87 16.45
C LYS A 29 -3.49 -1.52 16.53
N ILE A 30 -2.51 -0.87 17.14
CA ILE A 30 -1.18 -1.45 17.36
C ILE A 30 -1.27 -2.66 18.28
N ILE A 31 -1.95 -2.56 19.42
CA ILE A 31 -2.14 -3.67 20.36
C ILE A 31 -2.86 -4.84 19.67
N HIS A 32 -3.94 -4.55 18.94
CA HIS A 32 -4.66 -5.56 18.17
C HIS A 32 -3.76 -6.27 17.16
N LEU A 33 -2.96 -5.51 16.41
CA LEU A 33 -2.01 -6.07 15.47
C LEU A 33 -0.99 -6.93 16.20
N LEU A 34 -0.33 -6.45 17.26
CA LEU A 34 0.65 -7.22 18.05
C LEU A 34 0.07 -8.51 18.66
N GLY A 35 -1.22 -8.52 19.02
CA GLY A 35 -1.92 -9.70 19.52
C GLY A 35 -2.43 -10.65 18.44
N ASN A 36 -2.46 -10.25 17.17
CA ASN A 36 -3.07 -11.03 16.09
C ASN A 36 -2.13 -11.23 14.89
N GLU A 37 -1.33 -12.30 14.96
CA GLU A 37 -0.34 -12.63 13.93
C GLU A 37 -0.95 -12.82 12.54
N LYS A 38 -2.10 -13.51 12.46
CA LYS A 38 -2.81 -13.74 11.19
C LYS A 38 -3.19 -12.42 10.54
N ARG A 39 -3.72 -11.48 11.33
CA ARG A 39 -4.07 -10.14 10.83
C ARG A 39 -2.85 -9.37 10.36
N ARG A 40 -1.74 -9.41 11.10
CA ARG A 40 -0.49 -8.75 10.69
C ARG A 40 0.02 -9.29 9.36
N HIS A 41 0.06 -10.60 9.19
CA HIS A 41 0.50 -11.23 7.94
C HIS A 41 -0.40 -10.85 6.78
N GLN A 42 -1.72 -10.94 6.96
CA GLN A 42 -2.67 -10.56 5.91
C GLN A 42 -2.50 -9.10 5.47
N LEU A 43 -2.42 -8.18 6.42
CA LEU A 43 -2.26 -6.75 6.14
C LEU A 43 -0.94 -6.49 5.39
N GLY A 44 0.15 -7.13 5.80
CA GLY A 44 1.46 -7.00 5.16
C GLY A 44 1.49 -7.54 3.73
N GLU A 45 0.91 -8.73 3.49
CA GLU A 45 0.83 -9.33 2.15
C GLU A 45 -0.05 -8.51 1.19
N ASN A 46 -1.17 -7.99 1.69
CA ASN A 46 -2.04 -7.09 0.95
C ASN A 46 -1.30 -5.81 0.57
N ALA A 47 -0.58 -5.18 1.52
CA ALA A 47 0.22 -3.99 1.27
C ALA A 47 1.32 -4.22 0.24
N HIS A 48 2.07 -5.33 0.36
CA HIS A 48 3.10 -5.68 -0.60
C HIS A 48 2.54 -5.90 -2.01
N THR A 49 1.42 -6.61 -2.12
CA THR A 49 0.75 -6.88 -3.39
C THR A 49 0.20 -5.60 -4.02
N ASN A 50 -0.45 -4.74 -3.23
CA ASN A 50 -0.97 -3.46 -3.68
C ASN A 50 0.16 -2.56 -4.21
N LEU A 51 1.25 -2.39 -3.45
CA LEU A 51 2.35 -1.49 -3.81
C LEU A 51 3.12 -1.94 -5.07
N LYS A 52 3.11 -3.24 -5.40
CA LYS A 52 3.66 -3.73 -6.68
C LYS A 52 2.94 -3.16 -7.90
N LYS A 53 1.64 -2.84 -7.80
CA LYS A 53 0.83 -2.23 -8.88
C LYS A 53 1.45 -0.91 -9.36
N TYR A 54 2.01 -0.13 -8.43
CA TYR A 54 2.59 1.18 -8.69
C TYR A 54 4.08 1.14 -9.04
N ARG A 55 4.84 0.15 -8.52
CA ARG A 55 6.25 -0.07 -8.92
C ARG A 55 6.39 -0.41 -10.40
N GLY A 56 5.42 -1.15 -10.95
CA GLY A 56 5.40 -1.50 -12.37
C GLY A 56 5.17 -0.30 -13.31
N THR A 57 4.56 0.79 -12.84
CA THR A 57 4.23 1.94 -13.70
C THR A 57 5.47 2.71 -14.13
N VAL A 58 6.44 2.90 -13.23
CA VAL A 58 7.72 3.53 -13.58
C VAL A 58 8.52 2.62 -14.52
N TYR A 59 8.54 1.31 -14.25
CA TYR A 59 9.24 0.34 -15.10
C TYR A 59 8.61 0.24 -16.51
N LYS A 60 7.28 0.17 -16.61
CA LYS A 60 6.54 0.17 -17.88
C LYS A 60 6.69 1.48 -18.64
N LEU A 61 6.72 2.62 -17.93
CA LEU A 61 7.00 3.92 -18.54
C LEU A 61 8.43 3.96 -19.10
N LEU A 62 9.41 3.48 -18.34
CA LEU A 62 10.80 3.38 -18.81
C LEU A 62 10.95 2.41 -19.99
N GLU A 63 10.21 1.29 -20.00
CA GLU A 63 10.16 0.39 -21.16
C GLU A 63 9.52 1.03 -22.39
N LEU A 64 8.44 1.80 -22.23
CA LEU A 64 7.80 2.54 -23.32
C LEU A 64 8.68 3.66 -23.87
N LEU A 65 9.46 4.32 -23.02
CA LEU A 65 10.36 5.40 -23.42
C LEU A 65 11.68 4.88 -24.01
N LYS A 66 12.09 3.65 -23.67
CA LYS A 66 13.36 3.03 -24.09
C LYS A 66 13.63 3.07 -25.61
N PRO A 67 12.67 2.82 -26.50
CA PRO A 67 12.88 2.90 -27.95
C PRO A 67 13.09 4.32 -28.49
N HIS A 68 12.78 5.35 -27.69
CA HIS A 68 12.72 6.75 -28.11
C HIS A 68 13.80 7.64 -27.47
N LEU A 69 14.66 7.08 -26.62
CA LEU A 69 15.72 7.79 -25.88
C LEU A 69 17.12 7.53 -26.47
N GLN A 70 17.24 7.56 -27.80
CA GLN A 70 18.55 7.56 -28.48
C GLN A 70 19.36 8.82 -28.11
#